data_AF-A0AB34L8M0-F1
#
_entry.id   AF-A0AB34L8M0-F1
#
_cell.length_a   1.000
_cell.length_b   1.000
_cell.length_c   1.000
_cell.angle_alpha   90.00
_cell.angle_beta   90.00
_cell.angle_gamma   90.00
#
_symmetry.space_group_name_H-M   'P 1'
#
loop_
_entity.id
_entity.type
_entity.pdbx_description
1 polymer ?
#
loop_
_entity_poly.entity_id
_entity_poly.type
_entity_poly.pdbx_seq_one_letter_code
_entity_poly.pdbx_strand_id
1 'polypeptide(L)'
;MMQFEDGMGVKYLRTVTDKEHHIKSVYAYDDDRNLLYCNFEFMSDSDYNSVPIGREYKFNSQGNITEIINHEEGYSICCEQAMYIGDRYSKRKASKEYSKRILDRGKWQGKKVWEYHYTDKKKQDKMLVIDGNSGKILKKKDVFVTY
;
A
#
# COMPACT_ATOMS: atom_id res chain seq x y z
N MET A 1 7.06 -9.05 11.24
CA MET A 1 8.36 -8.48 11.69
C MET A 1 9.35 -8.72 10.57
N MET A 2 9.89 -7.68 9.92
CA MET A 2 10.93 -7.86 8.89
C MET A 2 12.19 -8.41 9.55
N GLN A 3 12.73 -9.50 9.01
CA GLN A 3 14.02 -10.04 9.43
C GLN A 3 15.07 -9.53 8.44
N PHE A 4 16.09 -8.84 8.96
CA PHE A 4 17.29 -8.46 8.22
C PHE A 4 18.37 -9.49 8.52
N GLU A 5 19.30 -9.71 7.59
CA GLU A 5 20.49 -10.54 7.84
C GLU A 5 21.31 -9.95 9.01
N ASP A 6 22.03 -10.81 9.73
CA ASP A 6 22.93 -10.49 10.85
C ASP A 6 22.32 -9.94 12.15
N GLY A 7 21.06 -10.25 12.46
CA GLY A 7 20.46 -9.84 13.74
C GLY A 7 20.32 -8.30 13.88
N MET A 8 20.50 -7.57 12.78
CA MET A 8 20.24 -6.14 12.69
C MET A 8 18.73 -5.89 12.82
N GLY A 9 18.31 -5.43 13.99
CA GLY A 9 16.94 -4.97 14.22
C GLY A 9 16.77 -3.52 13.77
N VAL A 10 15.59 -3.18 13.25
CA VAL A 10 15.20 -1.77 13.10
C VAL A 10 15.03 -1.16 14.49
N LYS A 11 15.72 -0.04 14.72
CA LYS A 11 15.75 0.66 16.01
C LYS A 11 15.15 2.05 15.90
N TYR A 12 15.43 2.73 14.79
CA TYR A 12 14.87 4.04 14.51
C TYR A 12 14.13 4.03 13.19
N LEU A 13 12.96 4.67 13.17
CA LEU A 13 12.17 4.92 11.98
C LEU A 13 12.06 6.42 11.78
N ARG A 14 12.37 6.90 10.57
CA ARG A 14 12.11 8.27 10.14
C ARG A 14 11.14 8.25 8.97
N THR A 15 10.15 9.11 9.01
CA THR A 15 9.18 9.27 7.93
C THR A 15 9.12 10.72 7.47
N VAL A 16 9.00 10.93 6.17
CA VAL A 16 8.72 12.24 5.56
C VAL A 16 7.43 12.09 4.75
N THR A 17 6.45 12.94 5.02
CA THR A 17 5.11 12.81 4.44
C THR A 17 4.80 14.02 3.56
N ASP A 18 4.53 13.74 2.29
CA ASP A 18 3.87 14.65 1.37
C ASP A 18 2.37 14.33 1.38
N LYS A 19 1.59 15.20 2.05
CA LYS A 19 0.14 15.04 2.16
C LYS A 19 -0.60 15.44 0.88
N GLU A 20 -0.01 16.32 0.07
CA GLU A 20 -0.64 16.79 -1.17
C GLU A 20 -0.66 15.67 -2.21
N HIS A 21 0.44 14.92 -2.29
CA HIS A 21 0.60 13.81 -3.22
C HIS A 21 0.37 12.45 -2.58
N HIS A 22 -0.07 12.39 -1.31
CA HIS A 22 -0.34 11.15 -0.60
C HIS A 22 0.87 10.18 -0.54
N ILE A 23 2.09 10.70 -0.47
CA ILE A 23 3.33 9.91 -0.48
C ILE A 23 4.02 10.02 0.87
N LYS A 24 4.49 8.89 1.40
CA LYS A 24 5.31 8.80 2.59
C LYS A 24 6.63 8.13 2.25
N SER A 25 7.73 8.81 2.50
CA SER A 25 9.07 8.21 2.47
C SER A 25 9.36 7.59 3.83
N VAL A 26 9.85 6.36 3.86
CA VAL A 26 10.25 5.66 5.10
C VAL A 26 11.73 5.33 5.04
N TYR A 27 12.42 5.60 6.15
CA TYR A 27 13.82 5.27 6.35
C TYR A 27 13.94 4.57 7.70
N ALA A 28 14.60 3.42 7.72
CA ALA A 28 14.87 2.71 8.97
C ALA A 28 16.35 2.51 9.20
N TYR A 29 16.73 2.57 10.47
CA TYR A 29 18.11 2.57 10.90
C TYR A 29 18.34 1.58 12.04
N ASP A 30 19.57 1.10 12.15
CA ASP A 30 20.08 0.35 13.30
C ASP A 30 20.41 1.28 14.49
N ASP A 31 20.97 0.70 15.57
CA ASP A 31 21.37 1.43 16.78
C ASP A 31 22.48 2.47 16.51
N ASP A 32 23.30 2.26 15.47
CA ASP A 32 24.42 3.14 15.08
C ASP A 32 24.03 4.19 14.02
N ARG A 33 22.74 4.29 13.68
CA ARG A 33 22.19 5.19 12.64
C ARG A 33 22.62 4.84 11.21
N ASN A 34 23.09 3.62 10.95
CA ASN A 34 23.26 3.15 9.57
C ASN A 34 21.89 2.86 8.97
N LEU A 35 21.70 3.23 7.70
CA LEU A 35 20.45 2.99 6.99
C LEU A 35 20.33 1.49 6.67
N LEU A 36 19.22 0.87 7.09
CA LEU A 36 18.93 -0.55 6.85
C LEU A 36 17.99 -0.75 5.65
N TYR A 37 16.97 0.10 5.54
CA TYR A 37 16.09 0.11 4.39
C TYR A 37 15.48 1.49 4.14
N CYS A 38 15.09 1.75 2.89
CA CYS A 38 14.20 2.84 2.55
C CYS A 38 13.18 2.44 1.48
N ASN A 39 11.98 3.01 1.58
CA ASN A 39 10.94 2.85 0.57
C ASN A 39 10.03 4.10 0.50
N PHE A 40 9.13 4.09 -0.48
CA PHE A 40 8.02 5.02 -0.57
C PHE A 40 6.72 4.25 -0.37
N GLU A 41 5.74 4.89 0.26
CA GLU A 41 4.41 4.36 0.48
C GLU A 41 3.37 5.35 -0.03
N PHE A 42 2.37 4.86 -0.75
CA PHE A 42 1.14 5.59 -1.02
C PHE A 42 0.21 5.46 0.18
N MET A 43 -0.30 6.60 0.65
CA MET A 43 -1.25 6.66 1.76
C MET A 43 -2.65 6.86 1.20
N SER A 44 -3.57 5.93 1.47
CA SER A 44 -4.99 6.21 1.18
C SER A 44 -5.53 7.24 2.19
N ASP A 45 -6.80 7.64 2.07
CA ASP A 45 -7.50 8.53 3.03
C ASP A 45 -7.54 8.01 4.48
N SER A 46 -6.93 6.85 4.74
CA SER A 46 -6.78 6.21 6.03
C SER A 46 -5.31 6.24 6.43
N ASP A 47 -4.98 6.95 7.52
CA ASP A 47 -3.65 6.93 8.16
C ASP A 47 -3.17 5.52 8.55
N TYR A 48 -4.06 4.52 8.52
CA TYR A 48 -3.81 3.13 8.87
C TYR A 48 -3.51 2.23 7.66
N ASN A 49 -3.51 2.76 6.43
CA ASN A 49 -3.20 1.97 5.25
C ASN A 49 -2.18 2.67 4.35
N SER A 50 -1.00 2.05 4.23
CA SER A 50 0.10 2.50 3.41
C SER A 50 0.57 1.36 2.51
N VAL A 51 0.55 1.59 1.20
CA VAL A 51 1.00 0.61 0.21
C VAL A 51 2.38 0.99 -0.29
N PRO A 52 3.40 0.13 -0.19
CA PRO A 52 4.70 0.44 -0.78
C PRO A 52 4.59 0.65 -2.29
N ILE A 53 5.24 1.68 -2.82
CA ILE A 53 5.26 2.09 -4.23
C ILE A 53 6.69 2.27 -4.73
N GLY A 54 6.88 2.17 -6.04
CA GLY A 54 8.19 2.28 -6.66
C GLY A 54 9.17 1.22 -6.15
N ARG A 55 10.41 1.64 -5.88
CA ARG A 55 11.47 0.75 -5.40
C ARG A 55 11.69 0.90 -3.90
N GLU A 56 11.84 -0.24 -3.25
CA GLU A 56 12.41 -0.38 -1.91
C GLU A 56 13.86 -0.86 -2.03
N TYR A 57 14.72 -0.34 -1.18
CA TYR A 57 16.14 -0.66 -1.13
C TYR A 57 16.50 -1.15 0.27
N LYS A 58 17.26 -2.24 0.33
CA LYS A 58 17.91 -2.70 1.56
C LYS A 58 19.42 -2.54 1.45
N PHE A 59 20.06 -2.31 2.59
CA PHE A 59 21.48 -1.99 2.67
C PHE A 59 22.19 -2.93 3.64
N ASN A 60 23.48 -3.17 3.41
CA ASN A 60 24.35 -3.78 4.41
C ASN A 60 24.98 -2.71 5.33
N SER A 61 25.76 -3.16 6.33
CA SER A 61 26.44 -2.29 7.30
C SER A 61 27.46 -1.31 6.70
N GLN A 62 27.89 -1.52 5.46
CA GLN A 62 28.78 -0.61 4.73
C GLN A 62 28.01 0.44 3.91
N GLY A 63 26.67 0.40 3.92
CA GLY A 63 25.80 1.27 3.13
C GLY A 63 25.65 0.85 1.67
N ASN A 64 26.09 -0.35 1.29
CA ASN A 64 25.89 -0.89 -0.06
C ASN A 64 24.49 -1.48 -0.19
N ILE A 65 23.85 -1.27 -1.35
CA ILE A 65 22.54 -1.88 -1.66
C ILE A 65 22.72 -3.39 -1.81
N THR A 66 21.93 -4.17 -1.06
CA THR A 66 21.91 -5.64 -1.12
C THR A 66 20.67 -6.19 -1.81
N GLU A 67 19.55 -5.46 -1.75
CA GLU A 67 18.29 -5.86 -2.36
C GLU A 67 17.55 -4.65 -2.92
N ILE A 68 16.93 -4.84 -4.08
CA ILE A 68 16.02 -3.86 -4.70
C ILE A 68 14.70 -4.58 -4.98
N ILE A 69 13.62 -4.13 -4.35
CA ILE A 69 12.27 -4.67 -4.56
C ILE A 69 11.46 -3.64 -5.35
N ASN A 70 11.00 -4.00 -6.56
CA ASN A 70 10.10 -3.15 -7.34
C ASN A 70 8.65 -3.50 -7.02
N HIS A 71 7.99 -2.64 -6.23
CA HIS A 71 6.62 -2.84 -5.77
C HIS A 71 5.57 -2.70 -6.89
N GLU A 72 5.91 -2.03 -7.99
CA GLU A 72 5.02 -1.82 -9.13
C GLU A 72 5.28 -2.79 -10.29
N GLU A 73 6.23 -3.71 -10.12
CA GLU A 73 6.50 -4.72 -11.15
C GLU A 73 5.22 -5.48 -11.52
N GLY A 74 4.91 -5.58 -12.80
CA GLY A 74 3.73 -6.29 -13.31
C GLY A 74 2.38 -5.61 -13.06
N TYR A 75 2.37 -4.35 -12.63
CA TYR A 75 1.22 -3.46 -12.67
C TYR A 75 1.39 -2.43 -13.80
N SER A 76 0.32 -2.12 -14.53
CA SER A 76 0.31 -1.04 -15.54
C SER A 76 -0.48 0.18 -15.07
N ILE A 77 -1.31 0.04 -14.03
CA ILE A 77 -1.96 1.15 -13.36
C ILE A 77 -1.40 1.35 -11.95
N CYS A 78 -1.12 2.60 -11.59
CA CYS A 78 -0.58 2.96 -10.27
C CYS A 78 -1.66 2.97 -9.18
N CYS A 79 -1.24 3.10 -7.93
CA CYS A 79 -2.11 3.18 -6.75
C CYS A 79 -3.15 4.31 -6.84
N GLU A 80 -2.77 5.51 -7.29
CA GLU A 80 -3.70 6.64 -7.46
C GLU A 80 -4.78 6.34 -8.49
N GLN A 81 -4.42 5.74 -9.62
CA GLN A 81 -5.39 5.33 -10.64
C GLN A 81 -6.36 4.28 -10.10
N ALA A 82 -5.85 3.31 -9.33
CA ALA A 82 -6.67 2.28 -8.70
C ALA A 82 -7.63 2.88 -7.65
N MET A 83 -7.15 3.79 -6.80
CA MET A 83 -7.97 4.56 -5.85
C MET A 83 -9.09 5.30 -6.57
N TYR A 84 -8.75 6.07 -7.61
CA TYR A 84 -9.72 6.84 -8.37
C TYR A 84 -10.81 5.97 -9.01
N ILE A 85 -10.45 4.79 -9.54
CA ILE A 85 -11.42 3.81 -10.07
C ILE A 85 -12.36 3.34 -8.95
N GLY A 86 -11.81 2.99 -7.79
CA GLY A 86 -12.57 2.57 -6.62
C GLY A 86 -13.53 3.65 -6.12
N ASP A 87 -13.06 4.89 -6.00
CA ASP A 87 -13.84 6.05 -5.54
C ASP A 87 -14.97 6.38 -6.51
N ARG A 88 -14.70 6.37 -7.82
CA ARG A 88 -15.73 6.57 -8.84
C ARG A 88 -16.83 5.52 -8.71
N TYR A 89 -16.47 4.26 -8.43
CA TYR A 89 -17.44 3.20 -8.22
C TYR A 89 -18.22 3.38 -6.90
N SER A 90 -17.54 3.74 -5.82
CA SER A 90 -18.08 3.75 -4.46
C SER A 90 -18.83 5.03 -4.11
N LYS A 91 -18.61 6.15 -4.82
CA LYS A 91 -19.13 7.51 -4.52
C LYS A 91 -20.58 7.59 -4.03
N ARG A 92 -21.51 6.87 -4.66
CA ARG A 92 -22.94 6.87 -4.29
C ARG A 92 -23.36 5.70 -3.39
N LYS A 93 -22.49 4.71 -3.21
CA LYS A 93 -22.74 3.46 -2.48
C LYS A 93 -22.15 3.47 -1.08
N ALA A 94 -21.07 4.22 -0.90
CA ALA A 94 -20.31 4.21 0.32
C ALA A 94 -20.97 5.04 1.43
N SER A 95 -20.70 4.66 2.68
CA SER A 95 -21.15 5.40 3.84
C SER A 95 -20.47 6.77 3.91
N LYS A 96 -21.23 7.77 4.34
CA LYS A 96 -20.68 9.07 4.73
C LYS A 96 -20.09 9.06 6.15
N GLU A 97 -20.63 8.19 7.02
CA GLU A 97 -20.17 8.00 8.40
C GLU A 97 -18.85 7.21 8.42
N TYR A 98 -18.73 6.20 7.55
CA TYR A 98 -17.54 5.36 7.38
C TYR A 98 -16.89 5.63 6.02
N SER A 99 -16.23 6.80 5.91
CA SER A 99 -15.63 7.28 4.66
C SER A 99 -14.28 6.64 4.34
N LYS A 100 -13.66 5.94 5.29
CA LYS A 100 -12.33 5.32 5.10
C LYS A 100 -12.31 4.41 3.88
N ARG A 101 -11.26 4.54 3.08
CA ARG A 101 -10.94 3.71 1.92
C ARG A 101 -9.55 3.14 2.09
N ILE A 102 -9.43 1.86 1.78
CA ILE A 102 -8.18 1.10 1.87
C ILE A 102 -7.93 0.54 0.49
N LEU A 103 -6.67 0.59 0.07
CA LEU A 103 -6.17 -0.02 -1.15
C LEU A 103 -5.06 -0.97 -0.76
N ASP A 104 -5.13 -2.20 -1.23
CA ASP A 104 -4.11 -3.21 -1.03
C ASP A 104 -3.71 -3.85 -2.36
N ARG A 105 -2.55 -4.52 -2.37
CA ARG A 105 -2.14 -5.37 -3.49
C ARG A 105 -2.60 -6.80 -3.23
N GLY A 106 -3.18 -7.42 -4.26
CA GLY A 106 -3.68 -8.78 -4.18
C GLY A 106 -3.37 -9.61 -5.41
N LYS A 107 -3.83 -10.86 -5.38
CA LYS A 107 -3.83 -11.77 -6.54
C LYS A 107 -5.22 -12.36 -6.73
N TRP A 108 -5.74 -12.27 -7.95
CA TRP A 108 -7.01 -12.89 -8.33
C TRP A 108 -6.82 -13.73 -9.58
N GLN A 109 -7.09 -15.03 -9.48
CA GLN A 109 -6.92 -15.98 -10.59
C GLN A 109 -5.52 -15.89 -11.23
N GLY A 110 -4.47 -15.76 -10.40
CA GLY A 110 -3.08 -15.63 -10.84
C GLY A 110 -2.70 -14.24 -11.37
N LYS A 111 -3.64 -13.30 -11.53
CA LYS A 111 -3.37 -11.93 -11.98
C LYS A 111 -3.09 -11.00 -10.80
N LYS A 112 -2.15 -10.08 -10.98
CA LYS A 112 -1.92 -8.95 -10.05
C LYS A 112 -3.13 -8.01 -10.08
N VAL A 113 -3.65 -7.70 -8.91
CA VAL A 113 -4.84 -6.86 -8.74
C VAL A 113 -4.63 -5.84 -7.64
N TRP A 114 -5.45 -4.79 -7.68
CA TRP A 114 -5.68 -3.88 -6.58
C TRP A 114 -6.96 -4.30 -5.86
N GLU A 115 -6.91 -4.38 -4.53
CA GLU A 115 -8.03 -4.67 -3.65
C GLU A 115 -8.46 -3.37 -3.00
N TYR A 116 -9.59 -2.82 -3.45
CA TYR A 116 -10.12 -1.56 -2.92
C TYR A 116 -11.27 -1.86 -1.96
N HIS A 117 -11.14 -1.41 -0.72
CA HIS A 117 -12.11 -1.65 0.34
C HIS A 117 -12.85 -0.37 0.71
N TYR A 118 -14.15 -0.51 0.94
CA TYR A 118 -15.01 0.57 1.43
C TYR A 118 -16.19 0.02 2.23
N THR A 119 -16.64 0.79 3.22
CA THR A 119 -17.89 0.50 3.91
C THR A 119 -19.07 1.13 3.18
N ASP A 120 -20.10 0.34 2.89
CA ASP A 120 -21.31 0.82 2.20
C ASP A 120 -22.29 1.55 3.14
N LYS A 121 -23.35 2.15 2.58
CA LYS A 121 -24.39 2.84 3.34
C LYS A 121 -25.13 1.97 4.37
N LYS A 122 -25.07 0.65 4.24
CA LYS A 122 -25.64 -0.32 5.18
C LYS A 122 -24.63 -0.76 6.25
N LYS A 123 -23.48 -0.08 6.33
CA LYS A 123 -22.38 -0.40 7.25
C LYS A 123 -21.79 -1.79 6.99
N GLN A 124 -21.80 -2.24 5.74
CA GLN A 124 -21.18 -3.49 5.32
C GLN A 124 -19.87 -3.20 4.59
N ASP A 125 -18.80 -3.92 4.94
CA ASP A 125 -17.55 -3.78 4.23
C ASP A 125 -17.60 -4.51 2.89
N LYS A 126 -17.16 -3.81 1.85
CA LYS A 126 -17.14 -4.24 0.47
C LYS A 126 -15.72 -4.16 -0.06
N MET A 127 -15.41 -5.07 -0.97
CA MET A 127 -14.12 -5.09 -1.67
C MET A 127 -14.35 -5.16 -3.18
N LEU A 128 -13.63 -4.32 -3.92
CA LEU A 128 -13.51 -4.37 -5.36
C LEU A 128 -12.18 -5.01 -5.72
N VAL A 129 -12.22 -6.00 -6.60
CA VAL A 129 -11.02 -6.53 -7.26
C VAL A 129 -10.86 -5.78 -8.57
N ILE A 130 -9.80 -4.97 -8.67
CA ILE A 130 -9.49 -4.16 -9.84
C ILE A 130 -8.25 -4.77 -10.53
N ASP A 131 -8.37 -5.08 -11.82
CA ASP A 131 -7.25 -5.62 -12.60
C ASP A 131 -6.07 -4.64 -12.61
N GLY A 132 -4.88 -5.09 -12.20
CA GLY A 132 -3.70 -4.24 -12.03
C GLY A 132 -3.10 -3.69 -13.32
N ASN A 133 -3.59 -4.14 -14.49
CA ASN A 133 -3.10 -3.70 -15.79
C ASN A 133 -4.15 -2.87 -16.55
N SER A 134 -5.41 -3.33 -16.55
CA SER A 134 -6.49 -2.69 -17.32
C SER A 134 -7.38 -1.76 -16.50
N GLY A 135 -7.31 -1.80 -15.16
CA GLY A 135 -8.21 -1.05 -14.29
C GLY A 135 -9.67 -1.53 -14.31
N LYS A 136 -9.97 -2.66 -14.96
CA LYS A 136 -11.32 -3.23 -14.98
C LYS A 136 -11.67 -3.81 -13.62
N ILE A 137 -12.88 -3.54 -13.13
CA ILE A 137 -13.42 -4.21 -11.93
C ILE A 137 -13.78 -5.65 -12.31
N LEU A 138 -13.03 -6.61 -11.80
CA LEU A 138 -13.18 -8.04 -12.06
C LEU A 138 -14.23 -8.69 -11.15
N LYS A 139 -14.30 -8.24 -9.88
CA LYS A 139 -15.20 -8.81 -8.88
C LYS A 139 -15.57 -7.79 -7.81
N LYS A 140 -16.73 -8.00 -7.20
CA LYS A 140 -17.22 -7.30 -6.01
C LYS A 140 -17.45 -8.38 -4.95
N LYS A 141 -16.97 -8.15 -3.73
CA LYS A 141 -17.14 -9.06 -2.61
C LYS A 141 -17.68 -8.33 -1.39
N ASP A 142 -18.45 -9.05 -0.59
CA ASP A 142 -18.74 -8.68 0.78
C ASP A 142 -17.62 -9.25 1.63
N VAL A 143 -17.03 -8.43 2.49
CA VAL A 143 -15.88 -8.82 3.33
C VAL A 143 -16.19 -8.42 4.77
N PHE A 144 -15.54 -9.11 5.71
CA PHE A 144 -15.47 -8.65 7.10
C PHE A 144 -14.06 -8.09 7.26
N VAL A 145 -13.93 -6.76 7.35
CA VAL A 145 -12.63 -6.15 7.62
C VAL A 145 -12.44 -6.18 9.14
N THR A 146 -11.64 -7.12 9.63
CA THR A 146 -11.11 -7.03 10.99
C THR A 146 -10.00 -5.99 10.99
N TYR A 147 -10.27 -4.83 11.59
CA TYR A 147 -9.29 -3.79 11.90
C TYR A 147 -8.34 -4.24 13.01
#